data_AF-A0A2W5FNC1-F1
#
_entry.id   AF-A0A2W5FNC1-F1
#
_cell.length_a   1.000
_cell.length_b   1.000
_cell.length_c   1.000
_cell.angle_alpha   90.00
_cell.angle_beta   90.00
_cell.angle_gamma   90.00
#
_symmetry.space_group_name_H-M   'P 1'
#
loop_
_entity.id
_entity.type
_entity.pdbx_description
1 polymer ?
#
loop_
_entity_poly.entity_id
_entity_poly.type
_entity_poly.pdbx_seq_one_letter_code
_entity_poly.pdbx_strand_id
1 'polypeptide(L)'
;MTDTITILKCNYHKCRATKTFIQKEDGVIEKVKFSAGKEFTHEERDISSISDIEMLLRELQHEPQKLVIRGKPKEGIKEVGVRVCNGPLARFVSVPRKWVMLDVDDFDFAAGLNINNDTAQIIAQMKSLLPEIFRKSKGVYKLSSSQNVGGHRDDPITNSLRCHFWFMTDVPIRDDQWKSLLKGQRAKIDLSLFNPVQAHYTANPIFIGMDDPISERIGQC
;
A
#
# COMPACT_ATOMS: atom_id res chain seq x y z
N MET A 1 -11.76 20.88 -2.10
CA MET A 1 -10.67 21.09 -1.12
C MET A 1 -9.59 20.05 -1.40
N THR A 2 -8.34 20.47 -1.51
CA THR A 2 -7.20 19.62 -1.93
C THR A 2 -6.36 19.15 -0.74
N ASP A 3 -5.61 18.07 -0.91
CA ASP A 3 -4.49 17.60 -0.06
C ASP A 3 -3.38 17.07 -0.98
N THR A 4 -2.22 16.71 -0.43
CA THR A 4 -1.11 16.12 -1.18
C THR A 4 -0.85 14.66 -0.78
N ILE A 5 -0.38 13.88 -1.75
CA ILE A 5 0.31 12.60 -1.51
C ILE A 5 1.81 12.83 -1.74
N THR A 6 2.61 12.48 -0.73
CA THR A 6 4.08 12.52 -0.83
C THR A 6 4.58 11.19 -1.37
N ILE A 7 5.25 11.23 -2.50
CA ILE A 7 5.81 10.08 -3.21
C ILE A 7 7.31 10.14 -3.08
N LEU A 8 7.91 9.03 -2.66
CA LEU A 8 9.34 8.85 -2.59
C LEU A 8 9.80 7.99 -3.76
N LYS A 9 10.93 8.34 -4.37
CA LYS A 9 11.61 7.54 -5.38
C LYS A 9 12.96 7.08 -4.84
N CYS A 10 13.24 5.78 -4.91
CA CYS A 10 14.52 5.19 -4.54
C CYS A 10 15.68 5.88 -5.30
N ASN A 11 16.75 6.25 -4.61
CA ASN A 11 17.88 6.96 -5.22
C ASN A 11 18.74 6.07 -6.15
N TYR A 12 18.77 4.75 -5.92
CA TYR A 12 19.62 3.84 -6.68
C TYR A 12 18.81 2.98 -7.66
N HIS A 13 19.30 2.82 -8.89
CA HIS A 13 18.63 2.03 -9.94
C HIS A 13 18.29 0.58 -9.57
N LYS A 14 19.13 -0.05 -8.74
CA LYS A 14 18.90 -1.42 -8.26
C LYS A 14 17.85 -1.52 -7.14
N CYS A 15 17.53 -0.40 -6.51
CA CYS A 15 16.57 -0.37 -5.40
C CYS A 15 15.15 -0.42 -5.93
N ARG A 16 14.34 -1.26 -5.28
CA ARG A 16 12.94 -1.53 -5.64
C ARG A 16 12.06 -1.45 -4.41
N ALA A 17 10.99 -0.68 -4.51
CA ALA A 17 9.89 -0.57 -3.57
C ALA A 17 8.76 -1.56 -3.90
N THR A 18 9.12 -2.76 -4.38
CA THR A 18 8.19 -3.86 -4.63
C THR A 18 8.92 -5.19 -4.43
N LYS A 19 8.16 -6.28 -4.33
CA LYS A 19 8.71 -7.64 -4.28
C LYS A 19 9.02 -8.13 -5.70
N THR A 20 9.99 -9.02 -5.82
CA THR A 20 10.24 -9.76 -7.06
C THR A 20 10.05 -11.24 -6.79
N PHE A 21 9.35 -11.94 -7.69
CA PHE A 21 9.15 -13.38 -7.66
C PHE A 21 9.84 -14.01 -8.85
N ILE A 22 10.65 -15.02 -8.60
CA ILE A 22 11.48 -15.67 -9.61
C ILE A 22 11.11 -17.14 -9.62
N GLN A 23 10.53 -17.62 -10.72
CA GLN A 23 10.32 -19.06 -10.91
C GLN A 23 11.62 -19.69 -11.42
N LYS A 24 12.16 -20.63 -10.64
CA LYS A 24 13.34 -21.42 -11.01
C LYS A 24 12.98 -22.55 -11.96
N GLU A 25 13.99 -23.16 -12.59
CA GLU A 25 13.81 -24.28 -13.52
C GLU A 25 13.12 -25.50 -12.89
N ASP A 26 13.28 -25.69 -11.58
CA ASP A 26 12.62 -26.75 -10.80
C ASP A 26 11.17 -26.42 -10.41
N GLY A 27 10.65 -25.28 -10.87
CA GLY A 27 9.30 -24.79 -10.58
C GLY A 27 9.17 -24.06 -9.23
N VAL A 28 10.22 -24.00 -8.40
CA VAL A 28 10.20 -23.31 -7.12
C VAL A 28 10.17 -21.79 -7.34
N ILE A 29 9.27 -21.11 -6.63
CA ILE A 29 9.17 -19.65 -6.66
C ILE A 29 10.02 -19.05 -5.53
N GLU A 30 11.09 -18.35 -5.90
CA GLU A 30 11.89 -17.55 -4.98
C GLU A 30 11.28 -16.15 -4.81
N LYS A 31 11.12 -15.73 -3.55
CA LYS A 31 10.59 -14.41 -3.16
C LYS A 31 11.71 -13.50 -2.71
N VAL A 32 12.03 -12.51 -3.54
CA VAL A 32 12.94 -11.41 -3.20
C VAL A 32 12.15 -10.29 -2.54
N LYS A 33 12.50 -9.98 -1.29
CA LYS A 33 11.88 -8.89 -0.52
C LYS A 33 12.16 -7.52 -1.16
N PHE A 34 11.38 -6.52 -0.77
CA PHE A 34 11.64 -5.13 -1.13
C PHE A 34 13.05 -4.70 -0.72
N SER A 35 13.67 -3.88 -1.57
CA SER A 35 15.01 -3.32 -1.36
C SER A 35 15.00 -1.85 -1.76
N ALA A 36 14.20 -1.04 -1.05
CA ALA A 36 13.96 0.36 -1.39
C ALA A 36 15.17 1.28 -1.10
N GLY A 37 16.22 0.76 -0.45
CA GLY A 37 17.35 1.57 0.00
C GLY A 37 17.00 2.47 1.19
N LYS A 38 17.92 3.37 1.54
CA LYS A 38 17.76 4.34 2.64
C LYS A 38 17.57 5.78 2.15
N GLU A 39 17.90 6.03 0.89
CA GLU A 39 17.95 7.37 0.30
C GLU A 39 16.90 7.51 -0.79
N PHE A 40 16.20 8.64 -0.78
CA PHE A 40 15.05 8.90 -1.64
C PHE A 40 15.05 10.34 -2.14
N THR A 41 14.68 10.56 -3.39
CA THR A 41 14.10 11.84 -3.80
C THR A 41 12.61 11.83 -3.48
N HIS A 42 11.97 12.99 -3.49
CA HIS A 42 10.54 13.10 -3.23
C HIS A 42 9.84 14.03 -4.23
N GLU A 43 8.56 13.78 -4.45
CA GLU A 43 7.63 14.66 -5.15
C GLU A 43 6.31 14.69 -4.38
N GLU A 44 5.52 15.74 -4.56
CA GLU A 44 4.16 15.84 -4.02
C GLU A 44 3.18 15.90 -5.19
N ARG A 45 2.07 15.16 -5.09
CA ARG A 45 0.97 15.19 -6.05
C ARG A 45 -0.29 15.67 -5.35
N ASP A 46 -0.94 16.68 -5.92
CA ASP A 46 -2.22 17.16 -5.43
C ASP A 46 -3.31 16.12 -5.71
N ILE A 47 -4.21 15.96 -4.73
CA ILE A 47 -5.41 15.15 -4.84
C ILE A 47 -6.60 15.92 -4.28
N SER A 48 -7.75 15.75 -4.92
CA SER A 48 -9.01 16.41 -4.56
C SER A 48 -10.18 15.44 -4.42
N SER A 49 -10.02 14.22 -4.93
CA SER A 49 -11.06 13.21 -4.98
C SER A 49 -10.51 11.79 -4.83
N ILE A 50 -11.39 10.82 -4.59
CA ILE A 50 -11.02 9.40 -4.59
C ILE A 50 -10.59 8.92 -5.99
N SER A 51 -11.11 9.53 -7.05
CA SER A 51 -10.71 9.25 -8.43
C SER A 51 -9.28 9.70 -8.71
N ASP A 52 -8.81 10.80 -8.09
CA ASP A 52 -7.42 11.23 -8.21
C ASP A 52 -6.47 10.20 -7.57
N ILE A 53 -6.87 9.61 -6.44
CA ILE A 53 -6.12 8.51 -5.82
C ILE A 53 -6.12 7.28 -6.73
N GLU A 54 -7.25 6.92 -7.34
CA GLU A 54 -7.32 5.80 -8.28
C GLU A 54 -6.35 5.98 -9.45
N MET A 55 -6.38 7.15 -10.10
CA MET A 55 -5.49 7.49 -11.20
C MET A 55 -4.02 7.43 -10.76
N LEU A 56 -3.69 8.00 -9.61
CA LEU A 56 -2.34 7.96 -9.07
C LEU A 56 -1.87 6.52 -8.79
N LEU A 57 -2.73 5.66 -8.23
CA LEU A 57 -2.38 4.25 -7.99
C LEU A 57 -2.19 3.50 -9.31
N ARG A 58 -3.01 3.79 -10.34
CA ARG A 58 -2.85 3.20 -11.68
C ARG A 58 -1.57 3.64 -12.38
N GLU A 59 -1.06 4.84 -12.10
CA GLU A 59 0.28 5.26 -12.53
C GLU A 59 1.37 4.54 -11.73
N LEU A 60 1.31 4.63 -10.39
CA LEU A 60 2.36 4.13 -9.50
C LEU A 60 2.52 2.61 -9.51
N GLN A 61 1.50 1.86 -9.95
CA GLN A 61 1.61 0.40 -10.07
C GLN A 61 2.73 -0.04 -11.02
N HIS A 62 3.12 0.82 -11.97
CA HIS A 62 4.18 0.58 -12.94
C HIS A 62 5.54 1.14 -12.52
N GLU A 63 5.63 1.74 -11.34
CA GLU A 63 6.81 2.46 -10.85
C GLU A 63 7.48 1.69 -9.70
N PRO A 64 8.27 0.63 -9.96
CA PRO A 64 8.81 -0.27 -8.93
C PRO A 64 9.86 0.40 -8.03
N GLN A 65 10.22 1.66 -8.28
CA GLN A 65 11.13 2.44 -7.46
C GLN A 65 10.41 3.49 -6.62
N LYS A 66 9.08 3.61 -6.75
CA LYS A 66 8.29 4.60 -6.03
C LYS A 66 7.49 3.96 -4.90
N LEU A 67 7.33 4.72 -3.81
CA LEU A 67 6.44 4.38 -2.70
C LEU A 67 5.81 5.65 -2.15
N VAL A 68 4.69 5.51 -1.44
CA VAL A 68 4.00 6.62 -0.78
C VAL A 68 4.36 6.66 0.69
N ILE A 69 4.36 7.87 1.27
CA ILE A 69 4.38 8.09 2.71
C ILE A 69 3.32 9.10 3.13
N ARG A 70 2.95 9.09 4.41
CA ARG A 70 2.00 10.06 4.97
C ARG A 70 2.65 11.40 5.31
N GLY A 71 3.92 11.41 5.71
CA GLY A 71 4.64 12.59 6.16
C GLY A 71 4.84 13.62 5.05
N LYS A 72 4.80 14.89 5.40
CA LYS A 72 5.09 16.00 4.48
C LYS A 72 6.58 16.32 4.48
N PRO A 73 7.23 16.60 3.34
CA PRO A 73 8.60 17.10 3.31
C PRO A 73 8.72 18.41 4.13
N LYS A 74 9.82 18.58 4.86
CA LYS A 74 10.13 19.87 5.48
C LYS A 74 10.49 20.90 4.42
N GLU A 75 10.18 22.17 4.70
CA GLU A 75 10.56 23.28 3.83
C GLU A 75 12.08 23.31 3.57
N GLY A 76 12.46 23.61 2.33
CA GLY A 76 13.87 23.72 1.93
C GLY A 76 14.58 22.39 1.70
N ILE A 77 13.95 21.24 1.97
CA ILE A 77 14.51 19.93 1.57
C ILE A 77 14.32 19.78 0.07
N LYS A 78 15.40 19.96 -0.70
CA LYS A 78 15.40 19.79 -2.18
C LYS A 78 16.21 18.58 -2.66
N GLU A 79 16.90 17.90 -1.74
CA GLU A 79 17.89 16.88 -2.05
C GLU A 79 17.46 15.48 -1.63
N VAL A 80 18.18 14.49 -2.15
CA VAL A 80 18.12 13.09 -1.74
C VAL A 80 18.17 12.97 -0.22
N GLY A 81 17.36 12.09 0.35
CA GLY A 81 17.42 11.89 1.78
C GLY A 81 16.81 10.69 2.42
N VAL A 82 17.11 10.59 3.71
CA VAL A 82 16.64 9.52 4.57
C VAL A 82 15.20 9.77 5.01
N ARG A 83 14.46 8.68 5.08
CA ARG A 83 13.06 8.68 5.45
C ARG A 83 12.89 8.72 6.98
N VAL A 84 13.17 9.88 7.55
CA VAL A 84 13.23 10.10 9.01
C VAL A 84 12.36 11.29 9.41
N CYS A 85 11.62 11.15 10.51
CA CYS A 85 10.75 12.19 11.07
C CYS A 85 11.26 12.80 12.38
N ASN A 86 12.26 12.21 13.03
CA ASN A 86 12.80 12.67 14.32
C ASN A 86 14.32 12.87 14.29
N GLY A 87 14.81 13.80 15.10
CA GLY A 87 16.23 14.09 15.24
C GLY A 87 16.83 14.96 14.11
N PRO A 88 18.17 15.15 14.10
CA PRO A 88 18.84 16.09 13.20
C PRO A 88 18.67 15.78 11.70
N LEU A 89 18.43 14.51 11.36
CA LEU A 89 18.24 14.05 9.98
C LEU A 89 16.77 14.04 9.55
N ALA A 90 15.86 14.55 10.38
CA ALA A 90 14.43 14.54 10.07
C ALA A 90 14.14 15.40 8.84
N ARG A 91 13.68 14.75 7.76
CA ARG A 91 13.31 15.38 6.49
C ARG A 91 11.81 15.46 6.26
N PHE A 92 11.03 14.73 7.06
CA PHE A 92 9.58 14.70 6.98
C PHE A 92 8.94 15.07 8.32
N VAL A 93 7.74 15.63 8.27
CA VAL A 93 6.94 15.96 9.45
C VAL A 93 5.59 15.25 9.40
N SER A 94 5.05 14.89 10.56
CA SER A 94 3.66 14.43 10.65
C SER A 94 2.74 15.61 10.37
N VAL A 95 1.76 15.39 9.49
CA VAL A 95 0.68 16.34 9.24
C VAL A 95 -0.64 15.56 9.20
N PRO A 96 -1.75 16.18 9.65
CA PRO A 96 -3.08 15.64 9.36
C PRO A 96 -3.27 15.44 7.85
N ARG A 97 -3.89 14.33 7.41
CA ARG A 97 -4.18 14.04 6.00
C ARG A 97 -5.67 13.84 5.76
N LYS A 98 -6.16 14.27 4.60
CA LYS A 98 -7.49 14.01 4.05
C LYS A 98 -7.61 12.68 3.33
N TRP A 99 -6.57 11.85 3.40
CA TRP A 99 -6.57 10.52 2.85
C TRP A 99 -6.00 9.53 3.88
N VAL A 100 -6.41 8.28 3.74
CA VAL A 100 -5.91 7.17 4.55
C VAL A 100 -5.77 5.92 3.70
N MET A 101 -4.68 5.18 3.93
CA MET A 101 -4.51 3.82 3.46
C MET A 101 -4.62 2.88 4.66
N LEU A 102 -5.49 1.88 4.58
CA LEU A 102 -5.60 0.78 5.53
C LEU A 102 -4.94 -0.46 4.94
N ASP A 103 -3.98 -1.03 5.65
CA ASP A 103 -3.35 -2.28 5.26
C ASP A 103 -4.05 -3.46 5.92
N VAL A 104 -4.59 -4.35 5.11
CA VAL A 104 -5.19 -5.61 5.57
C VAL A 104 -4.29 -6.72 5.08
N ASP A 105 -3.78 -7.51 6.02
CA ASP A 105 -3.08 -8.76 5.72
C ASP A 105 -3.85 -9.95 6.31
N ASP A 106 -3.76 -11.07 5.61
CA ASP A 106 -4.25 -12.39 6.02
C ASP A 106 -5.74 -12.40 6.46
N PHE A 107 -6.61 -11.75 5.67
CA PHE A 107 -8.06 -11.90 5.83
C PHE A 107 -8.58 -13.14 5.10
N ASP A 108 -9.01 -14.15 5.85
CA ASP A 108 -9.63 -15.35 5.28
C ASP A 108 -11.04 -15.04 4.77
N PHE A 109 -11.29 -15.33 3.49
CA PHE A 109 -12.61 -15.23 2.87
C PHE A 109 -13.21 -16.62 2.62
N ALA A 110 -14.52 -16.66 2.35
CA ALA A 110 -15.28 -17.90 2.23
C ALA A 110 -14.64 -18.90 1.25
N ALA A 111 -14.67 -20.19 1.63
CA ALA A 111 -14.17 -21.28 0.80
C ALA A 111 -14.87 -21.31 -0.57
N GLY A 112 -14.11 -21.60 -1.63
CA GLY A 112 -14.61 -21.68 -3.01
C GLY A 112 -14.59 -20.36 -3.77
N LEU A 113 -14.37 -19.22 -3.11
CA LEU A 113 -14.15 -17.94 -3.80
C LEU A 113 -12.73 -17.87 -4.37
N ASN A 114 -12.59 -17.23 -5.52
CA ASN A 114 -11.33 -16.99 -6.21
C ASN A 114 -11.08 -15.49 -6.34
N ILE A 115 -9.90 -15.01 -5.95
CA ILE A 115 -9.59 -13.58 -5.96
C ILE A 115 -9.68 -12.91 -7.34
N ASN A 116 -9.47 -13.63 -8.46
CA ASN A 116 -9.59 -13.08 -9.81
C ASN A 116 -11.05 -13.01 -10.30
N ASN A 117 -11.91 -13.93 -9.84
CA ASN A 117 -13.28 -14.02 -10.34
C ASN A 117 -14.29 -13.36 -9.41
N ASP A 118 -14.00 -13.35 -8.10
CA ASP A 118 -14.90 -12.95 -7.03
C ASP A 118 -14.37 -11.75 -6.24
N THR A 119 -13.45 -10.95 -6.84
CA THR A 119 -12.77 -9.84 -6.14
C THR A 119 -13.76 -8.91 -5.46
N ALA A 120 -14.83 -8.51 -6.16
CA ALA A 120 -15.83 -7.60 -5.62
C ALA A 120 -16.54 -8.18 -4.38
N GLN A 121 -16.85 -9.48 -4.38
CA GLN A 121 -17.47 -10.15 -3.25
C GLN A 121 -16.50 -10.26 -2.06
N ILE A 122 -15.24 -10.63 -2.31
CA ILE A 122 -14.20 -10.73 -1.29
C ILE A 122 -13.92 -9.37 -0.65
N ILE A 123 -13.80 -8.32 -1.47
CA ILE A 123 -13.62 -6.95 -1.02
C ILE A 123 -14.81 -6.48 -0.17
N ALA A 124 -16.04 -6.78 -0.58
CA ALA A 124 -17.23 -6.47 0.20
C ALA A 124 -17.25 -7.19 1.56
N GLN A 125 -16.85 -8.46 1.62
CA GLN A 125 -16.72 -9.21 2.87
C GLN A 125 -15.72 -8.53 3.81
N MET A 126 -14.52 -8.19 3.33
CA MET A 126 -13.52 -7.52 4.17
C MET A 126 -13.99 -6.13 4.60
N LYS A 127 -14.56 -5.35 3.69
CA LYS A 127 -15.07 -4.00 3.96
C LYS A 127 -16.16 -4.04 5.04
N SER A 128 -16.98 -5.08 5.10
CA SER A 128 -18.01 -5.26 6.14
C SER A 128 -17.46 -5.36 7.57
N LEU A 129 -16.17 -5.65 7.74
CA LEU A 129 -15.48 -5.71 9.03
C LEU A 129 -14.82 -4.37 9.43
N LEU A 130 -14.74 -3.42 8.50
CA LEU A 130 -14.19 -2.09 8.77
C LEU A 130 -15.18 -1.27 9.63
N PRO A 131 -14.68 -0.25 10.35
CA PRO A 131 -15.52 0.76 10.97
C PRO A 131 -16.59 1.32 10.02
N GLU A 132 -17.74 1.72 10.57
CA GLU A 132 -18.90 2.17 9.81
C GLU A 132 -18.58 3.27 8.79
N ILE A 133 -17.67 4.18 9.15
CA ILE A 133 -17.23 5.27 8.26
C ILE A 133 -16.66 4.75 6.95
N PHE A 134 -15.96 3.61 6.94
CA PHE A 134 -15.39 3.03 5.73
C PHE A 134 -16.39 2.17 4.99
N ARG A 135 -17.27 1.46 5.70
CA ARG A 135 -18.33 0.62 5.11
C ARG A 135 -19.22 1.41 4.15
N LYS A 136 -19.54 2.66 4.52
CA LYS A 136 -20.43 3.54 3.76
C LYS A 136 -19.70 4.46 2.76
N SER A 137 -18.37 4.51 2.80
CA SER A 137 -17.57 5.39 1.94
C SER A 137 -17.18 4.71 0.64
N LYS A 138 -17.08 5.47 -0.45
CA LYS A 138 -16.38 5.01 -1.66
C LYS A 138 -14.88 4.97 -1.39
N GLY A 139 -14.21 3.94 -1.87
CA GLY A 139 -12.77 3.78 -1.75
C GLY A 139 -12.17 3.15 -3.01
N VAL A 140 -10.85 3.06 -3.00
CA VAL A 140 -10.07 2.31 -4.00
C VAL A 140 -9.29 1.25 -3.26
N TYR A 141 -9.34 0.01 -3.74
CA TYR A 141 -8.52 -1.06 -3.21
C TYR A 141 -7.33 -1.32 -4.12
N LYS A 142 -6.24 -1.77 -3.51
CA LYS A 142 -5.08 -2.31 -4.22
C LYS A 142 -4.63 -3.62 -3.58
N LEU A 143 -4.67 -4.70 -4.35
CA LEU A 143 -4.13 -6.00 -3.94
C LEU A 143 -2.61 -5.89 -3.76
N SER A 144 -2.12 -6.38 -2.61
CA SER A 144 -0.71 -6.26 -2.22
C SER A 144 0.19 -7.10 -3.10
N SER A 145 1.50 -6.83 -3.09
CA SER A 145 2.48 -7.59 -3.86
C SER A 145 2.56 -9.08 -3.48
N SER A 146 1.98 -9.50 -2.34
CA SER A 146 1.95 -10.90 -1.92
C SER A 146 0.57 -11.55 -2.08
N GLN A 147 -0.41 -10.85 -2.66
CA GLN A 147 -1.72 -11.43 -2.93
C GLN A 147 -1.59 -12.63 -3.87
N ASN A 148 -2.00 -13.81 -3.40
CA ASN A 148 -2.01 -15.07 -4.14
C ASN A 148 -0.66 -15.45 -4.80
N VAL A 149 0.46 -14.95 -4.26
CA VAL A 149 1.80 -15.35 -4.68
C VAL A 149 2.44 -16.14 -3.55
N GLY A 150 2.46 -17.46 -3.72
CA GLY A 150 3.01 -18.46 -2.81
C GLY A 150 3.36 -19.73 -3.59
N GLY A 151 4.01 -20.70 -2.96
CA GLY A 151 4.49 -21.91 -3.66
C GLY A 151 5.75 -22.57 -3.09
N HIS A 152 6.25 -22.11 -1.94
CA HIS A 152 7.28 -22.85 -1.19
C HIS A 152 6.62 -23.65 -0.07
N ARG A 153 7.26 -24.72 0.40
CA ARG A 153 6.80 -25.55 1.53
C ARG A 153 6.50 -24.74 2.80
N ASP A 154 7.10 -23.56 2.94
CA ASP A 154 7.00 -22.68 4.11
C ASP A 154 6.10 -21.43 3.90
N ASP A 155 5.60 -21.19 2.69
CA ASP A 155 4.67 -20.08 2.35
C ASP A 155 3.66 -20.61 1.30
N PRO A 156 2.70 -21.47 1.73
CA PRO A 156 1.70 -22.03 0.84
C PRO A 156 0.82 -20.91 0.27
N ILE A 157 0.28 -21.14 -0.93
CA ILE A 157 -0.74 -20.25 -1.48
C ILE A 157 -1.90 -20.21 -0.48
N THR A 158 -2.13 -19.03 0.09
CA THR A 158 -3.14 -18.79 1.11
C THR A 158 -4.37 -18.21 0.44
N ASN A 159 -5.53 -18.76 0.77
CA ASN A 159 -6.82 -18.23 0.31
C ASN A 159 -7.25 -17.04 1.18
N SER A 160 -6.34 -16.07 1.33
CA SER A 160 -6.52 -14.89 2.16
C SER A 160 -6.31 -13.63 1.32
N LEU A 161 -7.02 -12.57 1.70
CA LEU A 161 -6.92 -11.25 1.11
C LEU A 161 -5.80 -10.47 1.81
N ARG A 162 -4.90 -9.91 1.00
CA ARG A 162 -3.86 -8.96 1.35
C ARG A 162 -4.04 -7.71 0.49
N CYS A 163 -4.50 -6.64 1.09
CA CYS A 163 -5.07 -5.51 0.34
C CYS A 163 -4.90 -4.18 1.07
N HIS A 164 -4.57 -3.15 0.28
CA HIS A 164 -4.50 -1.77 0.72
C HIS A 164 -5.79 -1.04 0.33
N PHE A 165 -6.57 -0.58 1.30
CA PHE A 165 -7.77 0.22 1.05
C PHE A 165 -7.47 1.71 1.21
N TRP A 166 -7.82 2.49 0.20
CA TRP A 166 -7.62 3.93 0.17
C TRP A 166 -8.95 4.66 0.25
N PHE A 167 -9.02 5.66 1.13
CA PHE A 167 -10.20 6.49 1.33
C PHE A 167 -9.82 7.97 1.43
N MET A 168 -10.77 8.84 1.07
CA MET A 168 -10.72 10.28 1.30
C MET A 168 -11.60 10.64 2.50
N THR A 169 -11.26 11.74 3.18
CA THR A 169 -12.02 12.32 4.29
C THR A 169 -12.25 13.81 4.06
N ASP A 170 -13.39 14.32 4.53
CA ASP A 170 -13.76 15.74 4.33
C ASP A 170 -12.83 16.68 5.10
N VAL A 171 -12.41 16.25 6.29
CA VAL A 171 -11.48 16.95 7.18
C VAL A 171 -10.16 16.18 7.28
N PRO A 172 -9.03 16.86 7.49
CA PRO A 172 -7.76 16.18 7.64
C PRO A 172 -7.64 15.56 9.03
N ILE A 173 -7.20 14.30 9.10
CA ILE A 173 -7.15 13.49 10.33
C ILE A 173 -5.70 13.11 10.64
N ARG A 174 -5.32 13.20 11.92
CA ARG A 174 -3.97 12.86 12.39
C ARG A 174 -3.76 11.36 12.53
N ASP A 175 -2.50 10.97 12.50
CA ASP A 175 -2.07 9.57 12.64
C ASP A 175 -2.47 8.94 13.98
N ASP A 176 -2.41 9.68 15.09
CA ASP A 176 -2.83 9.22 16.42
C ASP A 176 -4.35 8.98 16.50
N GLN A 177 -5.15 9.83 15.84
CA GLN A 177 -6.60 9.66 15.76
C GLN A 177 -6.96 8.40 14.96
N TRP A 178 -6.27 8.14 13.85
CA TRP A 178 -6.46 6.90 13.10
C TRP A 178 -6.10 5.67 13.91
N LYS A 179 -4.95 5.69 14.61
CA LYS A 179 -4.56 4.58 15.50
C LYS A 179 -5.63 4.34 16.56
N SER A 180 -6.11 5.38 17.23
CA SER A 180 -7.14 5.24 18.26
C SER A 180 -8.45 4.67 17.72
N LEU A 181 -8.88 5.09 16.52
CA LEU A 181 -10.11 4.58 15.90
C LEU A 181 -9.99 3.10 15.48
N LEU A 182 -8.84 2.72 14.92
CA LEU A 182 -8.63 1.40 14.32
C LEU A 182 -8.14 0.34 15.32
N LYS A 183 -7.63 0.76 16.48
CA LYS A 183 -7.18 -0.15 17.52
C LYS A 183 -8.34 -0.98 18.05
N GLY A 184 -8.15 -2.30 18.09
CA GLY A 184 -9.13 -3.25 18.63
C GLY A 184 -10.35 -3.48 17.73
N GLN A 185 -10.34 -2.96 16.49
CA GLN A 185 -11.39 -3.27 15.52
C GLN A 185 -11.29 -4.72 15.04
N ARG A 186 -12.41 -5.25 14.54
CA ARG A 186 -12.49 -6.62 14.00
C ARG A 186 -11.58 -6.80 12.80
N ALA A 187 -11.53 -5.79 11.92
CA ALA A 187 -10.55 -5.73 10.86
C ALA A 187 -9.15 -5.54 11.44
N LYS A 188 -8.26 -6.50 11.20
CA LYS A 188 -6.85 -6.45 11.62
C LYS A 188 -6.07 -5.52 10.70
N ILE A 189 -6.12 -4.22 10.98
CA ILE A 189 -5.38 -3.20 10.21
C ILE A 189 -3.96 -3.04 10.77
N ASP A 190 -2.93 -3.01 9.93
CA ASP A 190 -1.58 -2.67 10.38
C ASP A 190 -1.49 -1.20 10.80
N LEU A 191 -1.41 -0.97 12.12
CA LEU A 191 -1.31 0.37 12.69
C LEU A 191 0.07 1.01 12.50
N SER A 192 1.09 0.25 12.06
CA SER A 192 2.43 0.77 11.78
C SER A 192 2.40 1.82 10.66
N LEU A 193 1.43 1.73 9.75
CA LEU A 193 1.24 2.64 8.62
C LEU A 193 0.86 4.07 9.03
N PHE A 194 0.44 4.27 10.27
CA PHE A 194 0.20 5.58 10.88
C PHE A 194 1.48 6.10 11.56
N ASN A 195 2.63 5.80 11.00
CA ASN A 195 3.89 6.49 11.23
C ASN A 195 4.18 7.31 9.96
N PRO A 196 4.45 8.63 10.05
CA PRO A 196 4.59 9.50 8.88
C PRO A 196 5.55 8.99 7.81
N VAL A 197 6.59 8.26 8.22
CA VAL A 197 7.65 7.76 7.35
C VAL A 197 7.50 6.28 6.99
N GLN A 198 6.43 5.60 7.40
CA GLN A 198 6.21 4.20 7.02
C GLN A 198 5.85 4.07 5.54
N ALA A 199 6.32 2.99 4.88
CA ALA A 199 6.12 2.79 3.44
C ALA A 199 4.68 2.35 3.15
N HIS A 200 4.05 3.02 2.20
CA HIS A 200 2.85 2.52 1.52
C HIS A 200 3.30 2.06 0.14
N TYR A 201 3.45 0.75 -0.05
CA TYR A 201 3.92 0.19 -1.31
C TYR A 201 2.79 0.17 -2.34
N THR A 202 3.04 0.75 -3.51
CA THR A 202 2.03 0.96 -4.55
C THR A 202 2.39 0.31 -5.88
N ALA A 203 3.61 -0.19 -6.07
CA ALA A 203 4.00 -0.88 -7.29
C ALA A 203 3.49 -2.32 -7.35
N ASN A 204 3.19 -2.81 -8.56
CA ASN A 204 2.94 -4.24 -8.77
C ASN A 204 4.21 -5.06 -8.51
N PRO A 205 4.09 -6.32 -8.09
CA PRO A 205 5.23 -7.22 -8.01
C PRO A 205 5.85 -7.46 -9.38
N ILE A 206 7.15 -7.72 -9.40
CA ILE A 206 7.86 -8.11 -10.62
C ILE A 206 7.95 -9.63 -10.65
N PHE A 207 7.65 -10.22 -11.81
CA PHE A 207 7.78 -11.66 -12.02
C PHE A 207 8.86 -11.93 -13.06
N ILE A 208 9.67 -12.96 -12.81
CA ILE A 208 10.72 -13.44 -13.70
C ILE A 208 10.50 -14.94 -13.88
N GLY A 209 10.32 -15.37 -15.14
CA GLY A 209 10.06 -16.77 -15.46
C GLY A 209 8.62 -17.24 -15.19
N MET A 210 7.72 -16.33 -14.79
CA MET A 210 6.29 -16.61 -14.61
C MET A 210 5.45 -15.36 -14.86
N ASP A 211 4.15 -15.54 -15.08
CA ASP A 211 3.18 -14.45 -15.16
C ASP A 211 2.67 -14.04 -13.77
N ASP A 212 2.12 -12.82 -13.66
CA ASP A 212 1.39 -12.39 -12.47
C ASP A 212 0.10 -13.23 -12.33
N PRO A 213 -0.11 -13.96 -11.22
CA PRO A 213 -1.33 -14.74 -11.02
C PRO A 213 -2.57 -13.86 -10.77
N ILE A 214 -2.42 -12.55 -10.60
CA ILE A 214 -3.51 -11.60 -10.41
C ILE A 214 -3.69 -10.75 -11.66
N SER A 215 -4.87 -10.89 -12.29
CA SER A 215 -5.23 -10.20 -13.53
C SER A 215 -5.40 -8.68 -13.36
N GLU A 216 -6.12 -8.26 -12.31
CA GLU A 216 -6.31 -6.85 -11.97
C GLU A 216 -6.07 -6.63 -10.48
N ARG A 217 -5.16 -5.71 -10.15
CA ARG A 217 -4.75 -5.41 -8.76
C ARG A 217 -5.40 -4.17 -8.18
N ILE A 218 -6.11 -3.35 -8.96
CA ILE A 218 -6.67 -2.07 -8.51
C ILE A 218 -8.13 -2.00 -8.93
N GLY A 219 -9.02 -1.64 -8.00
CA GLY A 219 -10.43 -1.42 -8.30
C GLY A 219 -11.11 -0.53 -7.27
N GLN A 220 -12.37 -0.20 -7.52
CA GLN A 220 -13.19 0.60 -6.60
C GLN A 220 -13.92 -0.29 -5.59
N CYS A 221 -14.22 0.23 -4.41
CA CYS A 221 -14.95 -0.49 -3.36
C CYS A 221 -15.91 0.38 -2.56
#